data_AF-A0AAU2PBR2-F1
#
_entry.id   AF-A0AAU2PBR2-F1
#
_cell.length_a   1.000
_cell.length_b   1.000
_cell.length_c   1.000
_cell.angle_alpha   90.00
_cell.angle_beta   90.00
_cell.angle_gamma   90.00
#
_symmetry.space_group_name_H-M   'P 1'
#
loop_
_entity.id
_entity.type
_entity.pdbx_description
1 polymer ?
#
loop_
_entity_poly.entity_id
_entity_poly.type
_entity_poly.pdbx_seq_one_letter_code
_entity_poly.pdbx_strand_id
1 'polypeptide(L)'
;MPRRRPGHIRAGIPRRTTPNAKPVIDGLSSRALSEIFHLERTRNYLQPGDVSAALRLWKDYVHRPERQLWHDYEWGNVHSYCCGSPLEARALLDTVMRAISPRSARELRQIVGRFDAV
;
A
#
# COMPACT_ATOMS: atom_id res chain seq x y z
N MET A 1 14.61 -11.57 41.66
CA MET A 1 15.04 -10.81 40.46
C MET A 1 14.87 -11.69 39.21
N PRO A 2 13.77 -11.59 38.44
CA PRO A 2 13.61 -12.43 37.26
C PRO A 2 14.35 -11.81 36.07
N ARG A 3 15.33 -12.55 35.53
CA ARG A 3 16.14 -12.17 34.36
C ARG A 3 15.33 -12.40 33.07
N ARG A 4 15.12 -11.37 32.26
CA ARG A 4 14.43 -11.46 30.95
C ARG A 4 15.35 -12.09 29.90
N ARG A 5 14.79 -13.02 29.11
CA ARG A 5 15.46 -13.73 28.02
C ARG A 5 15.61 -12.83 26.76
N PRO A 6 16.69 -12.95 25.96
CA PRO A 6 17.02 -11.98 24.90
C PRO A 6 16.21 -12.10 23.60
N GLY A 7 15.20 -12.97 23.54
CA GLY A 7 14.52 -13.35 22.28
C GLY A 7 13.48 -12.36 21.75
N HIS A 8 13.17 -11.26 22.45
CA HIS A 8 12.01 -10.41 22.16
C HIS A 8 12.35 -9.00 21.61
N ILE A 9 13.60 -8.74 21.22
CA ILE A 9 14.01 -7.39 20.79
C ILE A 9 13.76 -7.13 19.28
N ARG A 10 13.32 -8.12 18.49
CA ARG A 10 13.09 -7.96 17.03
C ARG A 10 11.62 -7.85 16.60
N ALA A 11 10.70 -7.52 17.50
CA ALA A 11 9.27 -7.41 17.17
C ALA A 11 8.70 -5.98 17.26
N GLY A 12 9.55 -4.95 17.30
CA GLY A 12 9.08 -3.58 17.58
C GLY A 12 9.86 -2.46 16.90
N ILE A 13 10.60 -2.74 15.82
CA ILE A 13 11.20 -1.65 15.03
C ILE A 13 10.19 -1.30 13.93
N PRO A 14 9.46 -0.17 14.02
CA PRO A 14 8.73 0.34 12.86
C PRO A 14 9.76 0.48 11.74
N ARG A 15 9.50 -0.22 10.64
CA ARG A 15 10.35 -0.19 9.46
C ARG A 15 10.38 1.26 9.01
N ARG A 16 11.47 1.96 9.33
CA ARG A 16 11.71 3.35 8.92
C ARG A 16 11.67 3.31 7.40
N THR A 17 10.54 3.71 6.82
CA THR A 17 10.42 3.93 5.38
C THR A 17 11.37 5.07 5.09
N THR A 18 12.54 4.74 4.55
CA THR A 18 13.53 5.71 4.13
C THR A 18 12.84 6.67 3.16
N PRO A 19 12.71 7.97 3.48
CA PRO A 19 11.93 8.93 2.66
C PRO A 19 12.48 9.11 1.23
N ASN A 20 13.66 8.55 0.96
CA ASN A 20 14.42 8.70 -0.28
C ASN A 20 14.64 7.41 -1.07
N ALA A 21 14.20 6.25 -0.57
CA ALA A 21 14.23 5.04 -1.40
C ALA A 21 13.10 5.16 -2.41
N LYS A 22 13.45 5.18 -3.71
CA LYS A 22 12.46 5.03 -4.78
C LYS A 22 11.68 3.74 -4.52
N PRO A 23 10.38 3.77 -4.17
CA PRO A 23 9.52 2.62 -4.30
C PRO A 23 9.71 1.96 -5.67
N VAL A 24 10.27 0.76 -5.65
CA VAL A 24 10.22 -0.13 -6.80
C VAL A 24 8.89 -0.87 -6.67
N ILE A 25 7.97 -0.57 -7.59
CA ILE A 25 6.73 -1.32 -7.75
C ILE A 25 6.99 -2.36 -8.83
N ASP A 26 7.13 -3.63 -8.42
CA ASP A 26 7.37 -4.73 -9.34
C ASP A 26 6.25 -4.83 -10.37
N GLY A 27 6.61 -4.86 -11.66
CA GLY A 27 5.66 -4.96 -12.78
C GLY A 27 5.26 -3.64 -13.44
N LEU A 28 5.70 -2.48 -12.92
CA LEU A 28 5.56 -1.20 -13.63
C LEU A 28 6.78 -0.89 -14.49
N SER A 29 6.54 -0.29 -15.65
CA SER A 29 7.62 0.27 -16.48
C SER A 29 8.32 1.43 -15.77
N SER A 30 9.58 1.69 -16.15
CA SER A 30 10.34 2.85 -15.65
C SER A 30 9.63 4.18 -15.92
N ARG A 31 8.87 4.27 -17.02
CA ARG A 31 8.02 5.40 -17.37
C ARG A 31 6.87 5.55 -16.37
N ALA A 32 6.11 4.48 -16.12
CA ALA A 32 5.00 4.50 -15.17
C ALA A 32 5.48 4.85 -13.76
N LEU A 33 6.62 4.28 -13.31
CA LEU A 33 7.24 4.64 -12.05
C LEU A 33 7.58 6.12 -12.00
N SER A 34 8.24 6.67 -13.02
CA SER A 34 8.64 8.08 -13.06
C SER A 34 7.43 9.02 -13.02
N GLU A 35 6.34 8.66 -13.69
CA GLU A 35 5.10 9.42 -13.66
C GLU A 35 4.44 9.41 -12.28
N ILE A 36 4.41 8.25 -11.62
CA ILE A 36 3.92 8.11 -10.24
C ILE A 36 4.80 8.93 -9.28
N PHE A 37 6.12 8.84 -9.40
CA PHE A 37 7.07 9.65 -8.60
C PHE A 37 6.84 11.14 -8.75
N HIS A 38 6.57 11.59 -9.98
CA HIS A 38 6.27 12.99 -10.23
C HIS A 38 4.93 13.38 -9.61
N LEU A 39 3.90 12.54 -9.73
CA LEU A 39 2.59 12.78 -9.14
C LEU A 39 2.66 12.88 -7.60
N GLU A 40 3.32 11.91 -6.95
CA GLU A 40 3.50 11.88 -5.49
C GLU A 40 4.25 13.10 -4.93
N ARG A 41 5.09 13.74 -5.76
CA ARG A 41 5.85 14.94 -5.35
C ARG A 41 5.17 16.26 -5.67
N THR A 42 4.23 16.26 -6.61
CA THR A 42 3.59 17.48 -7.11
C THR A 42 2.19 17.70 -6.55
N ARG A 43 1.50 16.64 -6.14
CA ARG A 43 0.15 16.74 -5.57
C ARG A 43 0.21 16.92 -4.06
N ASN A 44 -0.56 17.87 -3.56
CA ASN A 44 -0.65 18.21 -2.13
C ASN A 44 -1.37 17.14 -1.27
N TYR A 45 -2.05 16.18 -1.90
CA TYR A 45 -2.76 15.09 -1.24
C TYR A 45 -2.01 13.74 -1.31
N LEU A 46 -0.78 13.74 -1.81
CA LEU A 46 0.09 12.56 -1.86
C LEU A 46 1.43 12.87 -1.20
N GLN A 47 2.00 11.86 -0.57
CA GLN A 47 3.37 11.83 -0.11
C GLN A 47 4.20 10.85 -0.96
N PRO A 48 5.52 11.06 -1.07
CA PRO A 48 6.41 10.09 -1.69
C PRO A 48 6.26 8.69 -1.06
N GLY A 49 5.89 7.70 -1.89
CA GLY A 49 5.67 6.33 -1.46
C GLY A 49 4.23 5.93 -1.17
N ASP A 50 3.26 6.86 -1.19
CA ASP A 50 1.86 6.57 -0.90
C ASP A 50 1.28 5.50 -1.83
N VAL A 51 1.62 5.53 -3.12
CA VAL A 51 1.10 4.55 -4.08
C VAL A 51 1.62 3.15 -3.76
N SER A 52 2.87 3.04 -3.30
CA SER A 52 3.45 1.76 -2.91
C SER A 52 2.95 1.25 -1.57
N ALA A 53 2.69 2.15 -0.63
CA ALA A 53 2.04 1.81 0.63
C ALA A 53 0.62 1.29 0.38
N ALA A 54 -0.15 1.99 -0.46
CA ALA A 54 -1.50 1.60 -0.85
C ALA A 54 -1.54 0.24 -1.56
N LEU A 55 -0.62 -0.03 -2.50
CA LEU A 55 -0.51 -1.34 -3.15
C LEU A 55 -0.23 -2.48 -2.17
N ARG A 56 0.67 -2.26 -1.20
CA ARG A 56 0.98 -3.26 -0.17
C ARG A 56 -0.23 -3.51 0.73
N LEU A 57 -0.87 -2.44 1.21
CA LEU A 57 -2.04 -2.51 2.07
C LEU A 57 -3.18 -3.27 1.38
N TRP A 58 -3.45 -2.94 0.11
CA TRP A 58 -4.49 -3.59 -0.67
C TRP A 58 -4.18 -5.08 -0.91
N LYS A 59 -2.95 -5.39 -1.33
CA LYS A 59 -2.49 -6.77 -1.49
C LYS A 59 -2.68 -7.57 -0.19
N ASP A 60 -2.20 -7.03 0.93
CA ASP A 60 -2.26 -7.71 2.22
C ASP A 60 -3.70 -7.90 2.70
N TYR A 61 -4.62 -7.00 2.32
CA TYR A 61 -6.04 -7.10 2.64
C TYR A 61 -6.74 -8.19 1.83
N VAL A 62 -6.65 -8.18 0.50
CA VAL A 62 -7.40 -9.13 -0.35
C VAL A 62 -6.93 -10.58 -0.19
N HIS A 63 -5.70 -10.81 0.27
CA HIS A 63 -5.20 -12.16 0.55
C HIS A 63 -5.53 -12.64 1.98
N ARG A 64 -6.31 -11.89 2.78
CA ARG A 64 -6.77 -12.36 4.09
C ARG A 64 -7.86 -13.43 3.94
N PRO A 65 -7.95 -14.36 4.92
CA PRO A 65 -9.05 -15.33 4.94
C PRO A 65 -10.41 -14.61 4.96
N GLU A 66 -11.40 -15.12 4.21
CA GLU A 66 -12.75 -14.54 4.12
C GLU A 66 -13.36 -14.16 5.48
N ARG A 67 -13.19 -15.00 6.51
CA ARG A 67 -13.72 -14.72 7.86
C ARG A 67 -13.18 -13.42 8.47
N GLN A 68 -11.95 -13.01 8.13
CA GLN A 68 -11.38 -11.73 8.56
C GLN A 68 -11.88 -10.55 7.73
N LEU A 69 -12.14 -10.76 6.43
CA LEU A 69 -12.73 -9.76 5.55
C LEU A 69 -14.18 -9.44 5.95
N TRP A 70 -14.97 -10.46 6.29
CA TRP A 70 -16.32 -10.30 6.82
C TRP A 70 -16.35 -9.52 8.14
N HIS A 71 -15.41 -9.82 9.05
CA HIS A 71 -15.29 -9.07 10.30
C HIS A 71 -14.95 -7.58 10.07
N ASP A 72 -14.03 -7.28 9.14
CA ASP A 72 -13.67 -5.90 8.80
C ASP A 72 -14.83 -5.14 8.10
N TYR A 73 -15.66 -5.84 7.33
CA TYR A 73 -16.87 -5.27 6.71
C TYR A 73 -17.96 -4.97 7.74
N GLU A 74 -18.21 -5.87 8.68
CA GLU A 74 -19.27 -5.74 9.68
C GLU A 74 -18.91 -4.78 10.81
N TRP A 75 -17.65 -4.75 11.24
CA TRP A 75 -17.20 -4.06 12.46
C TRP A 75 -16.19 -2.93 12.21
N GLY A 76 -15.81 -2.72 10.94
CA GLY A 76 -14.76 -1.81 10.54
C GLY A 76 -13.37 -2.41 10.77
N ASN A 77 -12.39 -1.95 9.98
CA ASN A 77 -11.02 -2.40 10.12
C ASN A 77 -10.38 -1.77 11.38
N VAL A 78 -10.14 -2.60 12.40
CA VAL A 78 -9.56 -2.21 13.70
C VAL A 78 -8.14 -1.59 13.57
N HIS A 79 -7.51 -1.71 12.40
CA HIS A 79 -6.18 -1.18 12.11
C HIS A 79 -6.17 0.15 11.32
N SER A 80 -7.33 0.78 11.07
CA SER A 80 -7.38 2.05 10.30
C SER A 80 -6.49 3.15 10.89
N TYR A 81 -6.30 3.17 12.21
CA TYR A 81 -5.48 4.15 12.93
C TYR A 81 -3.96 3.95 12.80
N CYS A 82 -3.46 2.73 12.50
CA CYS A 82 -2.01 2.49 12.45
C CYS A 82 -1.42 2.56 11.04
N CYS A 83 -2.23 2.19 10.05
CA CYS A 83 -1.73 1.66 8.79
C CYS A 83 -2.58 2.10 7.58
N GLY A 84 -3.63 2.90 7.82
CA GLY A 84 -4.62 3.30 6.83
C GLY A 84 -5.72 2.26 6.62
N SER A 85 -6.84 2.68 6.02
CA SER A 85 -7.91 1.78 5.64
C SER A 85 -7.60 1.09 4.30
N PRO A 86 -7.74 -0.24 4.17
CA PRO A 86 -7.61 -0.94 2.89
C PRO A 86 -8.52 -0.39 1.80
N LEU A 87 -9.73 0.06 2.17
CA LEU A 87 -10.68 0.67 1.23
C LEU A 87 -10.21 2.05 0.77
N GLU A 88 -9.64 2.86 1.67
CA GLU A 88 -9.03 4.14 1.31
C GLU A 88 -7.81 3.94 0.41
N ALA A 89 -7.00 2.91 0.65
CA ALA A 89 -5.90 2.55 -0.25
C ALA A 89 -6.42 2.19 -1.64
N ARG A 90 -7.51 1.43 -1.75
CA ARG A 90 -8.12 1.12 -3.06
C ARG A 90 -8.62 2.36 -3.78
N ALA A 91 -9.29 3.26 -3.05
CA ALA A 91 -9.76 4.53 -3.59
C ALA A 91 -8.60 5.46 -4.00
N LEU A 92 -7.50 5.46 -3.26
CA LEU A 92 -6.28 6.20 -3.61
C LEU A 92 -5.70 5.64 -4.92
N LEU A 93 -5.61 4.32 -5.07
CA LEU A 93 -5.12 3.69 -6.31
C LEU A 93 -6.01 4.06 -7.51
N ASP A 94 -7.33 4.05 -7.36
CA ASP A 94 -8.25 4.50 -8.42
C ASP A 94 -8.06 5.98 -8.75
N THR A 95 -7.84 6.82 -7.74
CA THR A 95 -7.57 8.25 -7.93
C THR A 95 -6.28 8.47 -8.72
N VAL A 96 -5.22 7.75 -8.36
CA VAL A 96 -3.93 7.79 -9.08
C VAL A 96 -4.08 7.31 -10.51
N MET A 97 -4.82 6.23 -10.76
CA MET A 97 -5.11 5.75 -12.12
C MET A 97 -5.85 6.78 -12.98
N ARG A 98 -6.66 7.67 -12.39
CA ARG A 98 -7.32 8.77 -13.11
C ARG A 98 -6.40 9.97 -13.33
N ALA A 99 -5.35 10.11 -12.52
CA ALA A 99 -4.45 11.27 -12.52
C ALA A 99 -3.20 11.08 -13.40
N ILE A 100 -2.86 9.84 -13.80
CA ILE A 100 -1.73 9.51 -14.67
C ILE A 100 -2.17 9.20 -16.10
N SER A 101 -1.21 9.12 -17.03
CA SER A 101 -1.47 8.79 -18.42
C SER A 101 -2.18 7.43 -18.58
N PRO A 102 -3.03 7.26 -19.62
CA PRO A 102 -3.79 6.02 -19.83
C PRO A 102 -2.91 4.77 -19.92
N ARG A 103 -1.67 4.91 -20.43
CA ARG A 103 -0.71 3.80 -20.51
C ARG A 103 -0.23 3.36 -19.13
N SER A 104 0.23 4.29 -18.31
CA SER A 104 0.67 3.98 -16.94
C SER A 104 -0.49 3.50 -16.06
N ALA A 105 -1.69 4.05 -16.26
CA ALA A 105 -2.91 3.58 -15.59
C ALA A 105 -3.26 2.14 -15.95
N ARG A 106 -3.03 1.70 -17.20
CA ARG A 106 -3.22 0.29 -17.59
C ARG A 106 -2.24 -0.63 -16.88
N GLU A 107 -0.97 -0.26 -16.79
CA GLU A 107 0.04 -1.05 -16.07
C GLU A 107 -0.32 -1.18 -14.58
N LEU A 108 -0.70 -0.06 -13.93
CA LEU A 108 -1.13 -0.08 -12.54
C LEU A 108 -2.41 -0.91 -12.34
N ARG A 109 -3.38 -0.81 -13.25
CA ARG A 109 -4.61 -1.62 -13.22
C ARG A 109 -4.35 -3.11 -13.39
N GLN A 110 -3.37 -3.50 -14.19
CA GLN A 110 -2.99 -4.91 -14.32
C GLN A 110 -2.43 -5.48 -13.01
N ILE A 111 -1.63 -4.70 -12.28
CA ILE A 111 -1.10 -5.12 -10.98
C ILE A 111 -2.24 -5.25 -9.97
N VAL A 112 -3.09 -4.23 -9.86
CA VAL A 112 -4.24 -4.26 -8.93
C VAL A 112 -5.21 -5.40 -9.28
N GLY A 113 -5.49 -5.61 -10.58
CA GLY A 113 -6.36 -6.69 -11.04
C GLY A 113 -5.83 -8.09 -10.71
N ARG A 114 -4.51 -8.29 -10.59
CA ARG A 114 -3.95 -9.56 -10.11
C ARG A 114 -4.22 -9.80 -8.63
N PHE A 115 -4.36 -8.74 -7.85
CA PHE A 115 -4.73 -8.84 -6.44
C PHE A 115 -6.24 -9.05 -6.28
N ASP A 116 -7.05 -8.41 -7.12
CA ASP A 116 -8.52 -8.49 -7.09
C ASP A 116 -9.07 -9.87 -7.56
N ALA A 117 -8.28 -10.66 -8.29
CA ALA A 117 -8.72 -11.93 -8.91
C ALA A 117 -8.56 -13.18 -8.02
N VAL A 118 -8.25 -13.00 -6.72
CA VAL A 118 -8.02 -14.09 -5.74
C VAL A 118 -9.27 -14.30 -4.89
#